data_AF-A0A9P5YMK2-F1
#
_entry.id   AF-A0A9P5YMK2-F1
#
_cell.length_a   1.000
_cell.length_b   1.000
_cell.length_c   1.000
_cell.angle_alpha   90.00
_cell.angle_beta   90.00
_cell.angle_gamma   90.00
#
_symmetry.space_group_name_H-M   'P 1'
#
loop_
_entity.id
_entity.type
_entity.pdbx_description
1 polymer ?
#
loop_
_entity_poly.entity_id
_entity_poly.type
_entity_poly.pdbx_seq_one_letter_code
_entity_poly.pdbx_strand_id
1 'polypeptide(L)'
;LQKASSMGATHDSSVRFDPPKCHPNTRVAVLEYIIGWIFGRNDPEALILWLYGPAGAGKSAILQTIAEMCAERESILASFFFP
;
A
#
# COMPACT_ATOMS: atom_id res chain seq x y z
N LEU A 1 -9.85 -8.34 13.98
CA LEU A 1 -8.67 -8.30 13.10
C LEU A 1 -7.35 -8.23 13.87
N GLN A 2 -7.18 -7.32 14.84
CA GLN A 2 -5.94 -7.21 15.63
C GLN A 2 -5.50 -8.49 16.36
N LYS A 3 -6.42 -9.32 16.89
CA LYS A 3 -6.09 -10.58 17.59
C LYS A 3 -5.44 -11.67 16.71
N ALA A 4 -5.54 -11.56 15.39
CA ALA A 4 -5.01 -12.56 14.44
C ALA A 4 -3.92 -11.98 13.52
N SER A 5 -3.62 -10.68 13.64
CA SER A 5 -2.57 -10.01 12.89
C SER A 5 -1.30 -9.96 13.72
N SER A 6 -0.14 -10.19 13.10
CA SER A 6 1.14 -9.89 13.76
C SER A 6 1.19 -8.39 14.09
N MET A 7 1.69 -8.05 15.29
CA MET A 7 1.83 -6.65 15.74
C MET A 7 2.67 -5.81 14.77
N GLY A 8 3.58 -6.44 14.02
CA GLY A 8 4.43 -5.79 13.02
C GLY A 8 3.80 -5.59 11.65
N ALA A 9 2.61 -6.13 11.37
CA ALA A 9 2.13 -6.24 9.99
C ALA A 9 1.45 -4.98 9.45
N THR A 10 0.96 -4.07 10.31
CA THR A 10 0.25 -2.87 9.84
C THR A 10 1.22 -1.84 9.26
N HIS A 11 0.74 -0.98 8.35
CA HIS A 11 1.55 0.07 7.73
C HIS A 11 2.12 1.10 8.74
N ASP A 12 1.45 1.27 9.88
CA ASP A 12 1.72 2.23 10.95
C ASP A 12 2.34 1.57 12.21
N SER A 13 2.74 0.30 12.11
CA SER A 13 3.33 -0.43 13.23
C SER A 13 4.64 0.22 13.69
N SER A 14 4.76 0.46 15.00
CA SER A 14 5.99 0.98 15.63
C SER A 14 7.20 0.05 15.48
N VAL A 15 6.98 -1.23 15.16
CA VAL A 15 8.04 -2.21 14.88
C VAL A 15 8.70 -1.94 13.51
N ARG A 16 8.01 -1.26 12.59
CA ARG A 16 8.48 -0.93 11.24
C ARG A 16 9.02 0.49 11.17
N PHE A 17 9.83 0.90 12.15
CA PHE A 17 10.42 2.23 12.22
C PHE A 17 11.05 2.63 10.87
N ASP A 18 10.61 3.77 10.32
CA ASP A 18 10.93 4.27 8.98
C ASP A 18 10.60 3.29 7.84
N PRO A 19 9.30 2.96 7.62
CA PRO A 19 8.93 2.04 6.56
C PRO A 19 9.27 2.67 5.20
N PRO A 20 9.68 1.87 4.19
CA PRO A 20 10.14 2.42 2.93
C PRO A 20 9.00 3.18 2.24
N LYS A 21 9.26 4.40 1.79
CA LYS A 21 8.30 5.23 1.03
C LYS A 21 8.86 5.62 -0.32
N CYS A 22 7.98 5.95 -1.24
CA CYS A 22 8.41 6.55 -2.50
C CYS A 22 8.98 7.95 -2.22
N HIS A 23 10.13 8.26 -2.81
CA HIS A 23 10.65 9.63 -2.77
C HIS A 23 9.70 10.58 -3.48
N PRO A 24 9.63 11.86 -3.06
CA PRO A 24 8.80 12.86 -3.73
C PRO A 24 9.02 12.87 -5.24
N ASN A 25 7.93 12.97 -6.00
CA ASN A 25 7.93 13.01 -7.47
C ASN A 25 8.50 11.75 -8.17
N THR A 26 8.61 10.64 -7.46
CA THR A 26 8.94 9.32 -8.05
C THR A 26 7.71 8.43 -8.12
N ARG A 27 7.69 7.48 -9.06
CA ARG A 27 6.62 6.47 -9.20
C ARG A 27 5.20 7.02 -9.36
N VAL A 28 5.07 8.31 -9.67
CA VAL A 28 3.80 9.07 -9.79
C VAL A 28 2.77 8.31 -10.62
N ALA A 29 3.11 7.93 -11.85
CA ALA A 29 2.18 7.23 -12.74
C ALA A 29 1.63 5.90 -12.15
N VAL A 30 2.46 5.16 -11.41
CA VAL A 30 2.03 3.91 -10.77
C VAL A 30 1.14 4.19 -9.57
N LEU A 31 1.49 5.20 -8.76
CA LEU A 31 0.68 5.61 -7.61
C LEU A 31 -0.71 6.10 -8.06
N GLU A 32 -0.76 6.96 -9.07
CA GLU A 32 -2.01 7.47 -9.64
C GLU A 32 -2.87 6.35 -10.22
N TYR A 33 -2.26 5.40 -10.95
CA TYR A 33 -2.98 4.23 -11.47
C TYR A 33 -3.62 3.41 -10.35
N ILE A 34 -2.89 3.10 -9.28
CA ILE A 34 -3.40 2.29 -8.18
C ILE A 34 -4.48 3.05 -7.39
N ILE A 35 -4.29 4.33 -7.09
CA ILE A 35 -5.30 5.15 -6.41
C ILE A 35 -6.56 5.28 -7.27
N GLY A 36 -6.41 5.50 -8.58
CA GLY A 36 -7.51 5.51 -9.52
C GLY A 36 -8.23 4.15 -9.59
N TRP A 37 -7.50 3.05 -9.47
CA TRP A 37 -8.07 1.72 -9.38
C TRP A 37 -8.89 1.51 -8.10
N ILE A 38 -8.36 1.95 -6.94
CA ILE A 38 -9.02 1.84 -5.62
C ILE A 38 -10.31 2.66 -5.56
N PHE A 39 -10.27 3.91 -6.01
CA PHE A 39 -11.38 4.87 -5.82
C PHE A 39 -12.24 5.10 -7.07
N GLY A 40 -11.78 4.70 -8.24
CA GLY A 40 -12.40 5.04 -9.52
C GLY A 40 -13.04 3.88 -10.27
N ARG A 41 -12.98 2.64 -9.75
CA ARG A 41 -13.58 1.49 -10.45
C ARG A 41 -15.02 1.25 -10.03
N ASN A 42 -15.88 1.22 -11.05
CA ASN A 42 -17.23 0.65 -11.03
C ASN A 42 -17.25 -0.78 -11.63
N ASP A 43 -16.09 -1.42 -11.73
CA ASP A 43 -15.97 -2.79 -12.23
C ASP A 43 -16.07 -3.77 -11.05
N PRO A 44 -17.22 -4.46 -10.87
CA PRO A 44 -17.44 -5.33 -9.73
C PRO A 44 -16.55 -6.59 -9.74
N GLU A 45 -15.93 -6.93 -10.87
CA GLU A 45 -15.10 -8.13 -11.01
C GLU A 45 -13.61 -7.86 -10.68
N ALA A 46 -13.20 -6.60 -10.60
CA ALA A 46 -11.82 -6.21 -10.35
C ALA A 46 -11.49 -6.16 -8.85
N LEU A 47 -11.48 -7.32 -8.19
CA LEU A 47 -11.29 -7.42 -6.74
C LEU A 47 -9.82 -7.38 -6.29
N ILE A 48 -8.88 -7.74 -7.17
CA ILE A 48 -7.46 -7.91 -6.83
C ILE A 48 -6.58 -7.22 -7.86
N LEU A 49 -5.65 -6.39 -7.39
CA LEU A 49 -4.57 -5.79 -8.19
C LEU A 49 -3.22 -6.38 -7.77
N TRP A 50 -2.47 -6.89 -8.74
CA TRP A 50 -1.15 -7.48 -8.50
C TRP A 50 -0.03 -6.55 -8.98
N LEU A 51 0.80 -6.05 -8.06
CA LEU A 51 2.00 -5.26 -8.38
C LEU A 51 3.24 -6.16 -8.43
N TYR A 52 3.83 -6.33 -9.62
CA TYR A 52 5.02 -7.15 -9.84
C TYR A 52 6.17 -6.36 -10.48
N GLY A 53 7.39 -6.91 -10.38
CA GLY A 53 8.59 -6.30 -10.94
C GLY A 53 9.87 -6.84 -10.28
N PRO A 54 11.06 -6.45 -10.78
CA PRO A 54 12.34 -6.94 -10.29
C PRO A 54 12.56 -6.72 -8.78
N ALA A 55 13.45 -7.52 -8.19
CA ALA A 55 13.95 -7.26 -6.84
C ALA A 55 14.59 -5.85 -6.78
N GLY A 56 14.41 -5.14 -5.66
CA GLY A 56 14.91 -3.77 -5.52
C GLY A 56 14.13 -2.68 -6.28
N ALA A 57 13.10 -3.01 -7.08
CA ALA A 57 12.33 -2.01 -7.83
C ALA A 57 11.48 -1.04 -6.97
N GLY A 58 11.44 -1.25 -5.64
CA GLY A 58 10.70 -0.40 -4.71
C GLY A 58 9.21 -0.76 -4.55
N LYS A 59 8.81 -2.00 -4.86
CA LYS A 59 7.41 -2.46 -4.74
C LYS A 59 6.83 -2.26 -3.32
N SER A 60 7.60 -2.63 -2.29
CA SER A 60 7.20 -2.40 -0.89
C SER A 60 7.03 -0.92 -0.58
N ALA A 61 7.88 -0.06 -1.16
CA ALA A 61 7.78 1.39 -1.01
C ALA A 61 6.52 1.97 -1.67
N ILE A 62 6.15 1.44 -2.84
CA ILE A 62 4.90 1.80 -3.55
C ILE A 62 3.69 1.41 -2.69
N LEU A 63 3.62 0.16 -2.23
CA LEU A 63 2.49 -0.33 -1.43
C LEU A 63 2.38 0.38 -0.08
N GLN A 64 3.50 0.71 0.57
CA GLN A 64 3.50 1.52 1.79
C GLN A 64 2.96 2.93 1.53
N THR A 65 3.41 3.59 0.45
CA THR A 65 2.92 4.92 0.08
C THR A 65 1.42 4.89 -0.22
N ILE A 66 0.92 3.87 -0.92
CA ILE A 66 -0.51 3.69 -1.17
C ILE A 66 -1.29 3.47 0.14
N ALA A 67 -0.78 2.65 1.05
CA ALA A 67 -1.43 2.41 2.34
C ALA A 67 -1.56 3.71 3.15
N GLU A 68 -0.52 4.54 3.16
CA GLU A 68 -0.54 5.85 3.82
C GLU A 68 -1.52 6.81 3.15
N MET A 69 -1.53 6.91 1.82
CA MET A 69 -2.50 7.73 1.08
C MET A 69 -3.95 7.29 1.34
N CYS A 70 -4.22 5.99 1.48
CA CYS A 70 -5.55 5.48 1.83
C CYS A 70 -5.91 5.73 3.29
N ALA A 71 -4.93 5.67 4.20
CA ALA A 71 -5.11 6.00 5.61
C ALA A 71 -5.43 7.48 5.82
N GLU A 72 -4.71 8.37 5.13
CA GLU A 72 -4.97 9.83 5.11
C GLU A 72 -6.37 10.18 4.58
N ARG A 73 -6.93 9.32 3.73
CA ARG A 73 -8.29 9.46 3.18
C ARG A 73 -9.36 8.72 4.00
N GLU A 74 -9.00 8.16 5.15
CA GLU A 74 -9.89 7.34 6.00
C GLU A 74 -10.54 6.15 5.27
N SER A 75 -9.88 5.63 4.23
CA SER A 75 -10.44 4.60 3.34
C SER A 75 -9.64 3.29 3.34
N ILE A 76 -8.84 3.07 4.37
CA ILE A 76 -8.10 1.82 4.56
C ILE A 76 -8.81 0.91 5.56
N LEU A 77 -9.17 -0.31 5.12
CA LEU A 77 -9.73 -1.31 6.03
C LEU A 77 -8.64 -2.11 6.75
N ALA A 78 -7.58 -2.47 6.02
CA ALA A 78 -6.43 -3.19 6.56
C ALA A 78 -5.21 -3.04 5.64
N SER A 79 -4.03 -3.17 6.22
CA SER A 79 -2.76 -3.34 5.50
C SER A 79 -1.91 -4.39 6.20
N PHE A 80 -1.21 -5.19 5.41
CA PHE A 80 -0.34 -6.26 5.89
C PHE A 80 0.99 -6.21 5.15
N PHE A 81 2.07 -6.11 5.92
CA PHE A 81 3.45 -6.14 5.44
C PHE A 81 4.19 -7.21 6.20
N PHE A 82 5.03 -7.94 5.48
CA PHE A 82 5.81 -9.05 6.01
C PHE A 82 7.30 -8.68 5.90
N PRO A 83 8.13 -9.05 6.90
CA PRO A 83 9.59 -8.91 6.83
C PRO A 83 10.20 -9.63 5.63
#